data_AF-A0A923BXF4-F1
#
_entry.id   AF-A0A923BXF4-F1
#
_cell.length_a   1.000
_cell.length_b   1.000
_cell.length_c   1.000
_cell.angle_alpha   90.00
_cell.angle_beta   90.00
_cell.angle_gamma   90.00
#
_symmetry.space_group_name_H-M   'P 1'
#
loop_
_entity.id
_entity.type
_entity.pdbx_description
1 polymer ?
#
loop_
_entity_poly.entity_id
_entity_poly.type
_entity_poly.pdbx_seq_one_letter_code
_entity_poly.pdbx_strand_id
1 'polypeptide(L)'
;MTETGQARIQARFAACAAAGRAALVTYVTAGDPDFDTGSAILNALPAAGADIIELGVPFTDPMADGVPVQLAGQRALKAGQTLKKTLAMVT
;
A
#
# COMPACT_ATOMS: atom_id res chain seq x y z
N MET A 1 -10.30 18.65 -14.38
CA MET A 1 -11.23 17.89 -13.53
C MET A 1 -10.45 16.74 -12.94
N THR A 2 -10.21 16.73 -11.63
CA THR A 2 -9.55 15.62 -10.94
C THR A 2 -10.45 14.39 -10.99
N GLU A 3 -10.01 13.31 -11.65
CA GLU A 3 -10.64 12.00 -11.49
C GLU A 3 -10.67 11.63 -10.01
N THR A 4 -11.83 11.20 -9.54
CA THR A 4 -11.99 10.73 -8.16
C THR A 4 -11.21 9.42 -7.96
N GLY A 5 -10.86 9.09 -6.71
CA GLY A 5 -10.22 7.80 -6.41
C GLY A 5 -11.04 6.61 -6.89
N GLN A 6 -12.37 6.72 -6.84
CA GLN A 6 -13.30 5.71 -7.37
C GLN A 6 -13.14 5.49 -8.87
N ALA A 7 -13.01 6.57 -9.66
CA ALA A 7 -12.84 6.46 -11.12
C ALA A 7 -11.55 5.71 -11.48
N ARG A 8 -10.43 5.98 -10.78
CA ARG A 8 -9.15 5.28 -10.99
C ARG A 8 -9.24 3.78 -10.69
N ILE A 9 -9.90 3.41 -9.58
CA ILE A 9 -10.08 2.00 -9.19
C ILE A 9 -10.98 1.28 -10.21
N GLN A 10 -12.11 1.89 -10.60
CA GLN A 10 -13.02 1.33 -11.60
C GLN A 10 -12.31 1.10 -12.95
N ALA A 11 -11.55 2.09 -13.43
CA ALA A 11 -10.80 1.98 -14.66
C ALA A 11 -9.79 0.81 -14.63
N ARG A 12 -9.11 0.61 -13.50
CA ARG A 12 -8.15 -0.49 -13.33
C ARG A 12 -8.81 -1.86 -13.36
N PHE A 13 -9.93 -2.04 -12.67
CA PHE A 13 -10.70 -3.29 -12.72
C PHE A 13 -11.26 -3.57 -14.12
N ALA A 14 -11.79 -2.54 -14.80
CA ALA A 14 -12.29 -2.67 -16.17
C ALA A 14 -11.17 -3.12 -17.13
N ALA A 15 -9.97 -2.56 -17.01
CA ALA A 15 -8.82 -2.96 -17.82
C ALA A 15 -8.39 -4.41 -17.55
N CYS A 16 -8.40 -4.87 -16.30
CA CYS A 16 -8.08 -6.27 -15.98
C CYS A 16 -9.13 -7.24 -16.53
N ALA A 17 -10.43 -6.90 -16.41
CA ALA A 17 -11.52 -7.70 -16.97
C ALA A 17 -11.44 -7.78 -18.51
N ALA A 18 -11.15 -6.66 -19.19
CA ALA A 18 -10.94 -6.63 -20.64
C ALA A 18 -9.73 -7.50 -21.08
N ALA A 19 -8.73 -7.63 -20.21
CA ALA A 19 -7.58 -8.52 -20.41
C ALA A 19 -7.84 -9.98 -19.99
N GLY A 20 -9.07 -10.33 -19.56
CA GLY A 20 -9.43 -11.71 -19.19
C GLY A 20 -8.75 -12.22 -17.92
N ARG A 21 -8.30 -11.32 -17.02
CA ARG A 21 -7.61 -11.69 -15.77
C ARG A 21 -8.15 -10.96 -14.55
N ALA A 22 -7.93 -11.54 -13.37
CA ALA A 22 -8.16 -10.85 -12.12
C ALA A 22 -7.15 -9.70 -11.92
N ALA A 23 -7.53 -8.70 -11.11
CA ALA A 23 -6.61 -7.66 -10.66
C ALA A 23 -5.74 -8.18 -9.51
N LEU A 24 -4.43 -7.89 -9.54
CA LEU A 24 -3.53 -8.15 -8.44
C LEU A 24 -3.57 -6.97 -7.46
N VAL A 25 -4.17 -7.19 -6.30
CA VAL A 25 -4.19 -6.23 -5.19
C VAL A 25 -3.11 -6.63 -4.20
N THR A 26 -2.15 -5.74 -3.97
CA THR A 26 -1.03 -5.97 -3.06
C THR A 26 -1.17 -5.12 -1.81
N TYR A 27 -0.78 -5.66 -0.65
CA TYR A 27 -0.73 -4.94 0.61
C TYR A 27 0.71 -4.75 1.05
N VAL A 28 1.05 -3.56 1.52
CA VAL A 28 2.31 -3.27 2.23
C VAL A 28 2.05 -2.34 3.41
N THR A 29 2.75 -2.58 4.53
CA THR A 29 2.73 -1.65 5.66
C THR A 29 3.62 -0.46 5.35
N ALA A 30 3.06 0.75 5.44
CA ALA A 30 3.77 1.98 5.17
C ALA A 30 4.98 2.13 6.09
N GLY A 31 6.14 2.44 5.50
CA GLY A 31 7.38 2.69 6.24
C GLY A 31 8.01 1.44 6.88
N ASP A 32 7.63 0.22 6.48
CA ASP A 32 8.34 -1.00 6.88
C ASP A 32 9.48 -1.33 5.88
N PRO A 33 10.71 -1.65 6.35
CA PRO A 33 11.21 -1.54 7.73
C PRO A 33 11.56 -0.11 8.15
N ASP A 34 11.70 0.81 7.19
CA ASP A 34 11.90 2.24 7.38
C ASP A 34 11.26 3.02 6.21
N PHE A 35 11.28 4.36 6.29
CA PHE A 35 10.62 5.22 5.30
C PHE A 35 11.21 5.07 3.89
N ASP A 36 12.53 5.03 3.76
CA ASP A 36 13.21 5.02 2.47
C ASP A 36 13.02 3.67 1.77
N THR A 37 13.23 2.58 2.52
CA THR A 37 13.04 1.21 2.02
C THR A 37 11.57 0.95 1.69
N GLY A 38 10.65 1.36 2.58
CA GLY A 38 9.21 1.22 2.35
C GLY A 38 8.74 2.01 1.12
N SER A 39 9.30 3.20 0.88
CA SER A 39 9.01 4.01 -0.31
C SER A 39 9.56 3.36 -1.58
N ALA A 40 10.77 2.80 -1.52
CA ALA A 40 11.35 2.07 -2.64
C ALA A 40 10.51 0.83 -3.02
N ILE A 41 10.04 0.08 -2.02
CA ILE A 41 9.11 -1.06 -2.22
C ILE A 41 7.83 -0.58 -2.87
N LEU A 42 7.16 0.44 -2.30
CA LEU A 42 5.90 0.98 -2.82
C LEU A 42 6.03 1.39 -4.29
N ASN A 43 7.10 2.10 -4.64
CA ASN A 43 7.34 2.58 -6.00
C ASN A 43 7.69 1.46 -7.00
N ALA A 44 8.20 0.32 -6.52
CA ALA A 44 8.54 -0.82 -7.37
C ALA A 44 7.33 -1.71 -7.71
N LEU A 45 6.29 -1.73 -6.87
CA LEU A 45 5.12 -2.61 -7.02
C LEU A 45 4.39 -2.48 -8.37
N PRO A 46 4.18 -1.28 -8.96
CA PRO A 46 3.54 -1.18 -10.27
C PRO A 46 4.31 -1.91 -11.38
N ALA A 47 5.65 -1.78 -11.40
CA ALA A 47 6.49 -2.47 -12.36
C ALA A 47 6.55 -4.00 -12.11
N ALA A 48 6.34 -4.43 -10.87
CA ALA A 48 6.21 -5.83 -10.49
C ALA A 48 4.83 -6.44 -10.80
N GLY A 49 3.87 -5.63 -11.29
CA GLY A 49 2.57 -6.10 -11.75
C GLY A 49 1.40 -5.85 -10.79
N ALA A 50 1.57 -5.08 -9.72
CA ALA A 50 0.45 -4.67 -8.88
C ALA A 50 -0.51 -3.75 -9.67
N ASP A 51 -1.79 -4.12 -9.70
CA ASP A 51 -2.83 -3.28 -10.30
C ASP A 51 -3.35 -2.26 -9.28
N ILE A 52 -3.48 -2.68 -8.02
CA ILE A 52 -3.91 -1.86 -6.89
C ILE A 52 -2.94 -2.12 -5.72
N ILE A 53 -2.61 -1.06 -5.00
CA ILE A 53 -1.77 -1.14 -3.80
C ILE A 53 -2.57 -0.61 -2.61
N GLU A 54 -2.71 -1.45 -1.60
CA GLU A 54 -3.20 -1.10 -0.29
C GLU A 54 -2.01 -0.72 0.58
N LEU A 55 -1.94 0.56 0.94
CA LEU A 55 -0.90 1.10 1.80
C LEU A 55 -1.40 1.15 3.24
N GLY A 56 -1.02 0.16 4.04
CA GLY A 56 -1.45 0.02 5.44
C GLY A 56 -0.76 1.03 6.35
N VAL A 57 -1.54 1.88 7.03
CA VAL A 57 -1.00 2.76 8.08
C VAL A 57 -0.68 1.89 9.31
N PRO A 58 0.56 1.90 9.82
CA PRO A 58 0.89 1.08 10.99
C PRO A 58 0.15 1.62 12.23
N PHE A 59 -0.37 0.70 13.05
CA PHE A 59 -1.22 1.00 14.21
C PHE A 59 -0.67 0.33 15.48
N THR A 60 -0.84 0.97 16.64
CA THR A 60 -0.26 0.51 17.91
C THR A 60 -0.91 -0.76 18.45
N ASP A 61 -2.18 -0.99 18.13
CA ASP A 61 -2.98 -2.10 18.68
C ASP A 61 -3.61 -2.96 17.56
N PRO A 62 -2.81 -3.67 16.74
CA PRO A 62 -3.27 -4.37 15.53
C PRO A 62 -3.90 -5.75 15.83
N MET A 63 -4.94 -5.79 16.66
CA MET A 63 -5.55 -7.05 17.15
C MET A 63 -6.12 -7.96 16.05
N ALA A 64 -6.50 -7.40 14.90
CA ALA A 64 -7.08 -8.16 13.79
C ALA A 64 -6.03 -8.72 12.81
N ASP A 65 -4.79 -8.24 12.88
CA ASP A 65 -3.77 -8.58 11.90
C ASP A 65 -3.02 -9.86 12.27
N GLY A 66 -2.55 -10.59 11.26
CA GLY A 66 -1.65 -11.74 11.48
C GLY A 66 -0.22 -11.30 11.86
N VAL A 67 0.53 -12.23 12.45
CA VAL A 67 1.90 -11.97 12.96
C VAL A 67 2.82 -11.21 11.98
N PRO A 68 2.90 -11.52 10.67
CA PRO A 68 3.78 -10.80 9.76
C PRO A 68 3.46 -9.31 9.65
N VAL A 69 2.17 -8.97 9.57
CA VAL A 69 1.68 -7.58 9.46
C VAL A 69 1.86 -6.84 10.78
N GLN A 70 1.60 -7.50 11.91
CA GLN A 70 1.89 -6.94 13.23
C GLN A 70 3.37 -6.57 13.38
N LEU A 71 4.29 -7.46 12.97
CA LEU A 71 5.73 -7.21 13.04
C LEU A 71 6.19 -6.09 12.08
N ALA A 72 5.61 -6.02 10.88
CA ALA A 72 5.84 -4.92 9.95
C ALA A 72 5.39 -3.57 10.55
N GLY A 73 4.21 -3.54 11.15
CA GLY A 73 3.70 -2.38 11.87
C GLY A 73 4.62 -1.94 13.01
N GLN A 74 5.10 -2.88 13.81
CA GLN A 74 6.03 -2.60 14.90
C GLN A 74 7.37 -2.02 14.41
N ARG A 75 7.95 -2.56 13.32
CA ARG A 75 9.17 -2.02 12.71
C ARG A 75 8.95 -0.61 12.19
N ALA A 76 7.88 -0.38 11.44
CA ALA A 76 7.54 0.94 10.92
C ALA A 76 7.31 1.98 12.03
N LEU A 77 6.56 1.63 13.09
CA LEU A 77 6.37 2.51 14.25
C LEU A 77 7.69 2.82 14.96
N LYS A 78 8.54 1.80 15.15
CA LYS A 78 9.87 1.96 15.75
C LYS A 78 10.78 2.87 14.89
N ALA A 79 10.64 2.83 13.57
CA ALA A 79 11.31 3.73 12.62
C ALA A 79 10.68 5.15 12.56
N GLY A 80 9.65 5.42 13.38
CA GLY A 80 9.02 6.73 13.48
C GLY A 80 8.03 7.03 12.36
N GLN A 81 7.38 6.01 11.78
CA GLN A 81 6.31 6.20 10.81
C GLN A 81 5.06 6.81 11.48
N THR A 82 4.36 7.67 10.74
CA THR A 82 3.12 8.34 11.17
C THR A 82 2.13 8.41 10.02
N LEU A 83 0.85 8.69 10.30
CA LEU A 83 -0.15 8.95 9.24
C LEU A 83 0.31 10.04 8.25
N LYS A 84 0.93 11.12 8.74
CA LYS A 84 1.45 12.20 7.89
C LYS A 84 2.54 11.70 6.95
N LYS A 85 3.47 10.88 7.45
CA LYS A 85 4.50 10.27 6.61
C LYS A 85 3.90 9.27 5.62
N THR A 86 2.90 8.49 6.01
CA THR A 86 2.21 7.56 5.10
C THR A 86 1.54 8.30 3.94
N LEU A 87 0.84 9.41 4.20
CA LEU A 87 0.25 10.23 3.13
C LEU A 87 1.33 10.86 2.23
N ALA A 88 2.47 11.25 2.80
CA ALA A 88 3.63 11.78 2.05
C ALA A 88 4.25 10.76 1.07
N MET A 89 4.03 9.45 1.27
CA MET A 89 4.51 8.41 0.35
C MET A 89 3.70 8.31 -0.95
N VAL A 90 2.50 8.92 -1.00
CA VAL A 90 1.54 8.80 -2.12
C VAL A 90 1.07 10.16 -2.64
N THR A 91 1.82 11.23 -2.33
CA THR A 91 1.54 12.60 -2.79
C THR A 91 2.40 13.00 -3.97
#